data_AF-A0A2S2NAG8-F1
#
_entry.id   AF-A0A2S2NAG8-F1
#
_cell.length_a   1.000
_cell.length_b   1.000
_cell.length_c   1.000
_cell.angle_alpha   90.00
_cell.angle_beta   90.00
_cell.angle_gamma   90.00
#
_symmetry.space_group_name_H-M   'P 1'
#
loop_
_entity.id
_entity.type
_entity.pdbx_description
1 polymer ?
#
loop_
_entity_poly.entity_id
_entity_poly.type
_entity_poly.pdbx_seq_one_letter_code
_entity_poly.pdbx_strand_id
1 'polypeptide(L)'
;MKDEYGHVFQIYEKLVLFDIMAVDSLSVKNFKEAISISKKRLHFNIPRMSGFCEAVQNFLPKLRKIANPFPVLSWKTFCDTIHLEVNPLATIQHLNILLIQLQNLGEVLFLKSGLQPDLIVISPNWFGSNIIGTLFSVDFLISQTRMSGSYQANDFQIMFPHYDAMSVLQLLETMKICVQYDNDGDIEYEFPAYIIREKDETLWKPWGNNVDCCYGGIRLSSQPQFLELLSSIFIRIQVELRYLQNNYYEDMDSYLYQWYGGTVLCISNIECMVSLEQDGCIEIKIRGSKSSSYTCFYFLEEILHSINLVLIETCPGMKVIKEFLSPSNLS
;
A
#
# COMPACT_ATOMS: atom_id res chain seq x y z
N MET A 1 -24.53 5.54 -16.07
CA MET A 1 -24.08 4.70 -14.93
C MET A 1 -24.22 3.19 -15.20
N LYS A 2 -25.42 2.60 -15.28
CA LYS A 2 -25.53 1.14 -15.49
C LYS A 2 -25.13 0.69 -16.91
N ASP A 3 -25.49 1.43 -17.95
CA ASP A 3 -25.08 1.10 -19.33
C ASP A 3 -23.58 1.33 -19.56
N GLU A 4 -22.97 2.19 -18.76
CA GLU A 4 -21.57 2.59 -18.86
C GLU A 4 -20.65 1.74 -17.98
N TYR A 5 -21.12 1.32 -16.80
CA TYR A 5 -20.32 0.61 -15.80
C TYR A 5 -20.92 -0.73 -15.35
N GLY A 6 -22.06 -1.16 -15.89
CA GLY A 6 -22.72 -2.41 -15.49
C GLY A 6 -21.90 -3.67 -15.78
N HIS A 7 -20.84 -3.55 -16.57
CA HIS A 7 -19.84 -4.59 -16.80
C HIS A 7 -18.73 -4.64 -15.73
N VAL A 8 -18.57 -3.56 -14.94
CA VAL A 8 -17.55 -3.42 -13.87
C VAL A 8 -18.19 -3.49 -12.49
N PHE A 9 -19.26 -2.72 -12.27
CA PHE A 9 -19.95 -2.62 -10.98
C PHE A 9 -21.32 -3.27 -11.04
N GLN A 10 -21.62 -4.06 -10.02
CA GLN A 10 -22.98 -4.54 -9.78
C GLN A 10 -23.82 -3.44 -9.16
N ILE A 11 -24.47 -2.65 -10.01
CA ILE A 11 -25.37 -1.59 -9.59
C ILE A 11 -26.76 -2.20 -9.34
N TYR A 12 -27.22 -2.15 -8.09
CA TYR A 12 -28.59 -2.54 -7.75
C TYR A 12 -29.57 -1.55 -8.38
N GLU A 13 -30.54 -2.04 -9.13
CA GLU A 13 -31.40 -1.22 -10.01
C GLU A 13 -32.41 -0.35 -9.27
N LYS A 14 -32.64 -0.62 -7.98
CA LYS A 14 -33.64 0.09 -7.18
C LYS A 14 -32.96 0.96 -6.13
N LEU A 15 -33.40 2.22 -6.04
CA LEU A 15 -33.05 3.09 -4.92
C LEU A 15 -33.63 2.48 -3.63
N VAL A 16 -32.76 2.24 -2.65
CA VAL A 16 -33.19 1.81 -1.31
C VAL A 16 -33.05 2.99 -0.37
N LEU A 17 -34.19 3.58 0.00
CA LEU A 17 -34.25 4.68 0.96
C LEU A 17 -34.86 4.13 2.24
N PHE A 18 -34.12 4.14 3.34
CA PHE A 18 -34.58 3.64 4.62
C PHE A 18 -34.27 4.62 5.75
N ASP A 19 -35.21 4.72 6.67
CA ASP A 19 -35.02 5.40 7.95
C ASP A 19 -34.30 4.45 8.90
N ILE A 20 -33.12 4.87 9.38
CA ILE A 20 -32.27 4.13 10.30
C ILE A 20 -32.96 3.85 11.65
N MET A 21 -33.98 4.62 12.00
CA MET A 21 -34.76 4.44 13.23
C MET A 21 -35.92 3.45 13.05
N ALA A 22 -36.26 3.07 11.82
CA ALA A 22 -37.37 2.17 11.48
C ALA A 22 -36.87 0.81 10.99
N VAL A 23 -36.28 0.03 11.91
CA VAL A 23 -35.57 -1.24 11.64
C VAL A 23 -36.46 -2.31 10.96
N ASP A 24 -37.79 -2.27 11.20
CA ASP A 24 -38.76 -3.21 10.61
C ASP A 24 -39.46 -2.69 9.35
N SER A 25 -39.02 -1.54 8.83
CA SER A 25 -39.61 -0.93 7.64
C SER A 25 -39.50 -1.84 6.41
N LEU A 26 -40.46 -1.66 5.49
CA LEU A 26 -40.45 -2.35 4.19
C LEU A 26 -39.15 -2.08 3.42
N SER A 27 -38.59 -0.88 3.53
CA SER A 27 -37.32 -0.53 2.91
C SER A 27 -36.14 -1.36 3.42
N VAL A 28 -36.05 -1.59 4.74
CA VAL A 28 -35.01 -2.45 5.33
C VAL A 28 -35.19 -3.91 4.89
N LYS A 29 -36.44 -4.39 4.78
CA LYS A 29 -36.72 -5.74 4.25
C LYS A 29 -36.30 -5.88 2.80
N ASN A 30 -36.66 -4.90 1.96
CA ASN A 30 -36.25 -4.86 0.54
C ASN A 30 -34.73 -4.81 0.39
N PHE A 31 -34.03 -4.10 1.28
CA PHE A 31 -32.57 -4.07 1.31
C PHE A 31 -31.95 -5.43 1.67
N LYS A 32 -32.46 -6.09 2.72
CA LYS A 32 -32.02 -7.44 3.11
C LYS A 32 -32.24 -8.44 1.96
N GLU A 33 -33.36 -8.34 1.27
CA GLU A 33 -33.65 -9.16 0.10
C GLU A 33 -32.68 -8.88 -1.06
N ALA A 34 -32.40 -7.60 -1.34
CA ALA A 34 -31.42 -7.18 -2.34
C ALA A 34 -30.03 -7.77 -2.06
N ILE A 35 -29.54 -7.66 -0.81
CA ILE A 35 -28.27 -8.27 -0.39
C ILE A 35 -28.31 -9.78 -0.55
N SER A 36 -29.40 -10.44 -0.18
CA SER A 36 -29.55 -11.89 -0.31
C SER A 36 -29.49 -12.36 -1.77
N ILE A 37 -30.13 -11.62 -2.68
CA ILE A 37 -30.06 -11.88 -4.12
C ILE A 37 -28.63 -11.68 -4.63
N SER A 38 -27.96 -10.58 -4.27
CA SER A 38 -26.56 -10.34 -4.63
C SER A 38 -25.64 -11.45 -4.12
N LYS A 39 -25.83 -11.90 -2.87
CA LYS A 39 -25.09 -13.03 -2.28
C LYS A 39 -25.28 -14.31 -3.08
N LYS A 40 -26.52 -14.64 -3.47
CA LYS A 40 -26.82 -15.82 -4.31
C LYS A 40 -26.16 -15.73 -5.69
N ARG A 41 -26.13 -14.54 -6.30
CA ARG A 41 -25.47 -14.31 -7.60
C ARG A 41 -23.96 -14.47 -7.52
N LEU A 42 -23.32 -13.94 -6.47
CA LEU A 42 -21.89 -14.12 -6.23
C LEU A 42 -21.53 -15.60 -6.07
N HIS A 43 -22.41 -16.40 -5.47
CA HIS A 43 -22.19 -17.84 -5.25
C HIS A 43 -22.02 -18.66 -6.53
N PHE A 44 -22.53 -18.22 -7.68
CA PHE A 44 -22.36 -18.95 -8.95
C PHE A 44 -20.92 -18.90 -9.49
N ASN A 45 -20.13 -17.89 -9.10
CA ASN A 45 -18.78 -17.67 -9.61
C ASN A 45 -17.68 -17.96 -8.58
N ILE A 46 -18.03 -18.35 -7.36
CA ILE A 46 -17.06 -18.69 -6.31
C ILE A 46 -16.67 -20.17 -6.46
N PRO A 47 -15.37 -20.51 -6.56
CA PRO A 47 -14.92 -21.89 -6.59
C PRO A 47 -15.47 -22.67 -5.38
N ARG A 48 -15.91 -23.92 -5.60
CA ARG A 48 -16.31 -24.78 -4.48
C ARG A 48 -15.12 -24.95 -3.53
N MET A 49 -15.41 -24.78 -2.24
CA MET A 49 -14.47 -25.06 -1.16
C MET A 49 -13.93 -26.49 -1.32
N SER A 50 -12.61 -26.64 -1.21
CA SER A 50 -12.01 -27.96 -1.13
C SER A 50 -12.19 -28.51 0.29
N GLY A 51 -12.34 -29.83 0.43
CA GLY A 51 -12.36 -30.44 1.78
C GLY A 51 -11.08 -30.16 2.57
N PHE A 52 -9.96 -29.91 1.88
CA PHE A 52 -8.72 -29.45 2.51
C PHE A 52 -8.87 -28.04 3.11
N CYS A 53 -9.48 -27.10 2.39
CA CYS A 53 -9.76 -25.76 2.91
C CYS A 53 -10.70 -25.79 4.12
N GLU A 54 -11.75 -26.63 4.09
CA GLU A 54 -12.66 -26.79 5.23
C GLU A 54 -11.93 -27.34 6.46
N ALA A 55 -11.06 -28.35 6.27
CA ALA A 55 -10.25 -28.90 7.36
C ALA A 55 -9.32 -27.85 7.99
N VAL A 56 -8.65 -27.04 7.16
CA VAL A 56 -7.80 -25.94 7.63
C VAL A 56 -8.63 -24.85 8.33
N GLN A 57 -9.78 -24.46 7.79
CA GLN A 57 -10.66 -23.47 8.40
C GLN A 57 -11.12 -23.91 9.80
N ASN A 58 -11.45 -25.19 9.98
CA ASN A 58 -11.79 -25.75 11.29
C ASN A 58 -10.60 -25.77 12.26
N PHE A 59 -9.37 -25.84 11.75
CA PHE A 59 -8.14 -25.80 12.55
C PHE A 59 -7.70 -24.37 12.91
N LEU A 60 -8.00 -23.36 12.08
CA LEU A 60 -7.59 -21.96 12.29
C LEU A 60 -7.91 -21.41 13.70
N PRO A 61 -9.07 -21.67 14.33
CA PRO A 61 -9.33 -21.22 15.70
C PRO A 61 -8.31 -21.75 16.73
N LYS A 62 -7.83 -22.99 16.58
CA LYS A 62 -6.77 -23.55 17.43
C LYS A 62 -5.45 -22.84 17.15
N LEU A 63 -5.10 -22.65 15.87
CA LEU A 63 -3.88 -21.96 15.48
C LEU A 63 -3.82 -20.51 15.98
N ARG A 64 -4.93 -19.77 15.87
CA ARG A 64 -5.07 -18.39 16.38
C ARG A 64 -4.84 -18.30 17.89
N LYS A 65 -5.29 -19.30 18.67
CA LYS A 65 -5.03 -19.36 20.11
C LYS A 65 -3.55 -19.57 20.42
N ILE A 66 -2.87 -20.41 19.62
CA ILE A 66 -1.43 -20.68 19.78
C ILE A 66 -0.61 -19.43 19.44
N ALA A 67 -0.99 -18.71 18.39
CA ALA A 67 -0.28 -17.51 17.94
C ALA A 67 -0.64 -16.23 18.75
N ASN A 68 -1.54 -16.30 19.72
CA ASN A 68 -1.89 -15.14 20.56
C ASN A 68 -0.68 -14.72 21.42
N PRO A 69 -0.37 -13.42 21.59
CA PRO A 69 -1.19 -12.25 21.24
C PRO A 69 -1.00 -11.71 19.81
N PHE A 70 -0.09 -12.26 19.01
CA PHE A 70 0.29 -11.75 17.71
C PHE A 70 0.03 -12.79 16.59
N PRO A 71 -1.18 -12.85 16.02
CA PRO A 71 -1.62 -13.91 15.10
C PRO A 71 -1.06 -13.72 13.67
N VAL A 72 0.26 -13.62 13.57
CA VAL A 72 1.02 -13.51 12.33
C VAL A 72 2.11 -14.58 12.35
N LEU A 73 2.26 -15.29 11.25
CA LEU A 73 3.26 -16.33 11.08
C LEU A 73 4.07 -16.05 9.80
N SER A 74 5.27 -16.59 9.70
CA SER A 74 5.89 -16.74 8.39
C SER A 74 5.07 -17.72 7.54
N TRP A 75 5.03 -17.53 6.23
CA TRP A 75 4.35 -18.43 5.31
C TRP A 75 4.86 -19.87 5.45
N LYS A 76 6.18 -20.02 5.64
CA LYS A 76 6.81 -21.31 5.89
C LYS A 76 6.28 -21.98 7.15
N THR A 77 6.26 -21.26 8.28
CA THR A 77 5.74 -21.78 9.55
C THR A 77 4.27 -22.20 9.43
N PHE A 78 3.47 -21.42 8.70
CA PHE A 78 2.08 -21.78 8.42
C PHE A 78 1.99 -23.10 7.62
N CYS A 79 2.73 -23.23 6.52
CA CYS A 79 2.77 -24.45 5.71
C CYS A 79 3.20 -25.67 6.53
N ASP A 80 4.27 -25.55 7.30
CA ASP A 80 4.79 -26.63 8.15
C ASP A 80 3.75 -27.06 9.18
N THR A 81 3.03 -26.10 9.78
CA THR A 81 1.96 -26.38 10.75
C THR A 81 0.77 -27.10 10.09
N ILE A 82 0.37 -26.69 8.87
CA ILE A 82 -0.69 -27.37 8.12
C ILE A 82 -0.29 -28.80 7.74
N HIS A 83 0.97 -29.03 7.36
CA HIS A 83 1.48 -30.37 7.11
C HIS A 83 1.41 -31.25 8.35
N LEU A 84 1.80 -30.72 9.51
CA LEU A 84 1.84 -31.47 10.75
C LEU A 84 0.44 -31.79 11.31
N GLU A 85 -0.46 -30.80 11.31
CA GLU A 85 -1.72 -30.90 12.05
C GLU A 85 -2.94 -31.25 11.18
N VAL A 86 -2.87 -31.05 9.86
CA VAL A 86 -4.04 -31.20 8.97
C VAL A 86 -3.78 -32.22 7.86
N ASN A 87 -2.74 -32.05 7.05
CA ASN A 87 -2.47 -32.93 5.92
C ASN A 87 -0.98 -33.00 5.57
N PRO A 88 -0.26 -34.06 6.00
CA PRO A 88 1.17 -34.21 5.71
C PRO A 88 1.50 -34.52 4.25
N LEU A 89 0.49 -34.86 3.44
CA LEU A 89 0.63 -35.15 2.00
C LEU A 89 0.29 -33.94 1.12
N ALA A 90 0.00 -32.77 1.71
CA ALA A 90 -0.22 -31.58 0.93
C ALA A 90 1.06 -31.20 0.17
N THR A 91 0.89 -30.79 -1.09
CA THR A 91 2.00 -30.30 -1.91
C THR A 91 1.99 -28.77 -1.89
N ILE A 92 3.05 -28.15 -2.38
CA ILE A 92 3.09 -26.68 -2.54
C ILE A 92 1.93 -26.16 -3.42
N GLN A 93 1.50 -26.93 -4.42
CA GLN A 93 0.35 -26.58 -5.25
C GLN A 93 -0.95 -26.59 -4.44
N HIS A 94 -1.14 -27.59 -3.58
CA HIS A 94 -2.29 -27.63 -2.67
C HIS A 94 -2.29 -26.42 -1.72
N LEU A 95 -1.13 -26.04 -1.19
CA LEU A 95 -0.99 -24.89 -0.29
C LEU A 95 -1.25 -23.55 -0.98
N ASN A 96 -0.81 -23.38 -2.22
CA ASN A 96 -1.09 -22.16 -3.00
C ASN A 96 -2.59 -22.03 -3.33
N ILE A 97 -3.26 -23.13 -3.68
CA ILE A 97 -4.72 -23.13 -3.90
C ILE A 97 -5.44 -22.83 -2.58
N LEU A 98 -5.02 -23.47 -1.48
CA LEU A 98 -5.55 -23.21 -0.15
C LEU A 98 -5.43 -21.73 0.23
N LEU A 99 -4.28 -21.11 -0.01
CA LEU A 99 -4.06 -19.70 0.29
C LEU A 99 -5.08 -18.81 -0.42
N ILE A 100 -5.27 -19.01 -1.73
CA ILE A 100 -6.25 -18.27 -2.53
C ILE A 100 -7.66 -18.48 -1.96
N GLN A 101 -8.02 -19.72 -1.60
CA GLN A 101 -9.33 -20.01 -1.01
C GLN A 101 -9.51 -19.28 0.32
N LEU A 102 -8.55 -19.36 1.24
CA LEU A 102 -8.64 -18.70 2.55
C LEU A 102 -8.65 -17.16 2.45
N GLN A 103 -7.89 -16.57 1.53
CA GLN A 103 -7.93 -15.13 1.28
C GLN A 103 -9.29 -14.68 0.74
N ASN A 104 -9.88 -15.44 -0.19
CA ASN A 104 -11.21 -15.15 -0.73
C ASN A 104 -12.32 -15.23 0.34
N LEU A 105 -12.11 -16.05 1.38
CA LEU A 105 -13.01 -16.12 2.54
C LEU A 105 -12.77 -15.00 3.57
N GLY A 106 -11.67 -14.25 3.44
CA GLY A 106 -11.24 -13.29 4.45
C GLY A 106 -10.74 -13.94 5.75
N GLU A 107 -10.35 -15.22 5.71
CA GLU A 107 -9.86 -15.95 6.89
C GLU A 107 -8.39 -15.63 7.20
N VAL A 108 -7.63 -15.27 6.16
CA VAL A 108 -6.20 -14.94 6.24
C VAL A 108 -5.87 -13.77 5.31
N LEU A 109 -4.79 -13.07 5.61
CA LEU A 109 -4.17 -12.07 4.73
C LEU A 109 -2.72 -12.48 4.50
N PHE A 110 -2.37 -12.78 3.25
CA PHE A 110 -1.00 -13.10 2.84
C PHE A 110 -0.28 -11.84 2.40
N LEU A 111 0.93 -11.66 2.90
CA LEU A 111 1.77 -10.50 2.65
C LEU A 111 3.09 -10.98 2.10
N LYS A 112 3.32 -10.64 0.83
CA LYS A 112 4.56 -10.98 0.15
C LYS A 112 5.64 -9.98 0.53
N SER A 113 6.81 -10.47 0.85
CA SER A 113 7.98 -9.65 1.13
C SER A 113 9.08 -9.92 0.09
N GLY A 114 9.84 -8.87 -0.26
CA GLY A 114 10.98 -8.99 -1.18
C GLY A 114 12.27 -9.45 -0.51
N LEU A 115 12.52 -9.00 0.74
CA LEU A 115 13.79 -9.23 1.47
C LEU A 115 13.60 -10.05 2.75
N GLN A 116 12.47 -9.87 3.43
CA GLN A 116 12.06 -10.62 4.62
C GLN A 116 11.23 -11.86 4.23
N PRO A 117 11.03 -12.84 5.13
CA PRO A 117 10.11 -13.93 4.87
C PRO A 117 8.68 -13.42 4.64
N ASP A 118 7.97 -14.03 3.68
CA ASP A 118 6.55 -13.79 3.48
C ASP A 118 5.76 -14.04 4.78
N LEU A 119 4.80 -13.17 5.06
CA LEU A 119 3.98 -13.23 6.27
C LEU A 119 2.55 -13.65 5.93
N ILE A 120 1.91 -14.32 6.88
CA ILE A 120 0.49 -14.60 6.85
C ILE A 120 -0.16 -14.19 8.15
N VAL A 121 -1.08 -13.24 8.06
CA VAL A 121 -1.96 -12.82 9.16
C VAL A 121 -3.13 -13.80 9.18
N ILE A 122 -3.19 -14.64 10.22
CA ILE A 122 -4.25 -15.65 10.36
C ILE A 122 -5.50 -15.11 11.06
N SER A 123 -5.50 -13.84 11.48
CA SER A 123 -6.66 -13.14 12.03
C SER A 123 -6.80 -11.73 11.41
N PRO A 124 -7.41 -11.62 10.21
CA PRO A 124 -7.57 -10.32 9.53
C PRO A 124 -8.37 -9.29 10.34
N ASN A 125 -9.37 -9.72 11.11
CA ASN A 125 -10.14 -8.82 11.99
C ASN A 125 -9.28 -8.17 13.08
N TRP A 126 -8.36 -8.95 13.67
CA TRP A 126 -7.39 -8.42 14.65
C TRP A 126 -6.47 -7.40 13.98
N PHE A 127 -5.94 -7.72 12.79
CA PHE A 127 -5.07 -6.78 12.08
C PHE A 127 -5.79 -5.47 11.74
N GLY A 128 -7.01 -5.55 11.20
CA GLY A 128 -7.81 -4.37 10.86
C GLY A 128 -8.18 -3.52 12.07
N SER A 129 -8.55 -4.13 13.19
CA SER A 129 -9.05 -3.40 14.37
C SER A 129 -7.93 -2.97 15.31
N ASN A 130 -7.03 -3.90 15.66
CA ASN A 130 -6.00 -3.68 16.67
C ASN A 130 -4.74 -3.04 16.12
N ILE A 131 -4.34 -3.35 14.88
CA ILE A 131 -3.14 -2.75 14.28
C ILE A 131 -3.51 -1.52 13.49
N ILE A 132 -4.28 -1.67 12.40
CA ILE A 132 -4.65 -0.56 11.51
C ILE A 132 -5.56 0.45 12.23
N GLY A 133 -6.55 -0.02 12.98
CA GLY A 133 -7.45 0.84 13.75
C GLY A 133 -6.73 1.69 14.80
N THR A 134 -5.74 1.12 15.50
CA THR A 134 -4.89 1.86 16.44
C THR A 134 -3.97 2.84 15.70
N LEU A 135 -3.36 2.37 14.61
CA LEU A 135 -2.44 3.16 13.79
C LEU A 135 -3.10 4.46 13.31
N PHE A 136 -4.25 4.37 12.65
CA PHE A 136 -4.96 5.53 12.10
C PHE A 136 -6.01 6.12 13.06
N SER A 137 -5.90 5.84 14.36
CA SER A 137 -6.79 6.45 15.35
C SER A 137 -6.49 7.95 15.51
N VAL A 138 -7.53 8.73 15.82
CA VAL A 138 -7.39 10.17 16.09
C VAL A 138 -6.45 10.42 17.27
N ASP A 139 -6.52 9.57 18.30
CA ASP A 139 -5.67 9.66 19.49
C ASP A 139 -4.18 9.51 19.13
N PHE A 140 -3.85 8.63 18.20
CA PHE A 140 -2.48 8.49 17.71
C PHE A 140 -2.01 9.76 16.98
N LEU A 141 -2.81 10.25 16.03
CA LEU A 141 -2.48 11.44 15.24
C LEU A 141 -2.26 12.68 16.13
N ILE A 142 -3.03 12.84 17.20
CA ILE A 142 -2.91 14.02 18.08
C ILE A 142 -1.71 13.90 19.03
N SER A 143 -1.42 12.71 19.56
CA SER A 143 -0.45 12.55 20.65
C SER A 143 0.99 12.32 20.22
N GLN A 144 1.23 11.82 19.00
CA GLN A 144 2.55 11.39 18.54
C GLN A 144 3.00 12.08 17.24
N THR A 145 2.29 13.09 16.76
CA THR A 145 2.60 13.70 15.44
C THR A 145 4.00 14.30 15.39
N ARG A 146 4.80 13.77 14.46
CA ARG A 146 6.10 14.33 14.07
C ARG A 146 5.99 14.91 12.68
N MET A 147 6.52 16.12 12.46
CA MET A 147 6.44 16.80 11.17
C MET A 147 7.00 15.97 10.01
N SER A 148 8.05 15.19 10.26
CA SER A 148 8.70 14.33 9.27
C SER A 148 8.02 12.98 9.07
N GLY A 149 7.07 12.59 9.92
CA GLY A 149 6.50 11.24 9.90
C GLY A 149 7.49 10.12 10.28
N SER A 150 8.63 10.44 10.88
CA SER A 150 9.67 9.46 11.26
C SER A 150 9.57 9.05 12.73
N TYR A 151 9.58 7.75 13.01
CA TYR A 151 9.40 7.18 14.34
C TYR A 151 10.45 6.11 14.63
N GLN A 152 10.83 5.97 15.90
CA GLN A 152 11.70 4.90 16.36
C GLN A 152 10.89 3.70 16.87
N ALA A 153 11.53 2.54 16.99
CA ALA A 153 10.89 1.35 17.55
C ALA A 153 10.33 1.57 18.97
N ASN A 154 10.98 2.42 19.77
CA ASN A 154 10.50 2.76 21.12
C ASN A 154 9.16 3.49 21.11
N ASP A 155 8.92 4.36 20.12
CA ASP A 155 7.63 5.04 19.97
C ASP A 155 6.50 4.02 19.73
N PHE A 156 6.78 3.01 18.89
CA PHE A 156 5.86 1.91 18.61
C PHE A 156 5.69 0.97 19.80
N GLN A 157 6.71 0.78 20.63
CA GLN A 157 6.59 -0.03 21.85
C GLN A 157 5.63 0.61 22.87
N ILE A 158 5.61 1.95 22.95
CA ILE A 158 4.66 2.70 23.78
C ILE A 158 3.25 2.58 23.20
N MET A 159 3.11 2.66 21.87
CA MET A 159 1.83 2.57 21.16
C MET A 159 1.21 1.18 21.22
N PHE A 160 2.03 0.14 21.10
CA PHE A 160 1.63 -1.26 21.09
C PHE A 160 2.23 -2.00 22.29
N PRO A 161 1.86 -1.64 23.54
CA PRO A 161 2.52 -2.16 24.74
C PRO A 161 2.32 -3.65 24.95
N HIS A 162 1.34 -4.26 24.26
CA HIS A 162 1.02 -5.67 24.33
C HIS A 162 1.73 -6.52 23.27
N TYR A 163 2.45 -5.88 22.35
CA TYR A 163 3.14 -6.54 21.24
C TYR A 163 4.62 -6.15 21.27
N ASP A 164 5.44 -7.00 20.65
CA ASP A 164 6.81 -6.64 20.32
C ASP A 164 6.80 -5.61 19.18
N ALA A 165 7.40 -4.43 19.41
CA ALA A 165 7.36 -3.32 18.46
C ALA A 165 7.99 -3.68 17.11
N MET A 166 9.09 -4.44 17.12
CA MET A 166 9.78 -4.85 15.89
C MET A 166 8.91 -5.76 15.03
N SER A 167 8.17 -6.68 15.65
CA SER A 167 7.22 -7.55 14.95
C SER A 167 6.08 -6.75 14.31
N VAL A 168 5.57 -5.72 15.00
CA VAL A 168 4.54 -4.81 14.44
C VAL A 168 5.12 -4.01 13.27
N LEU A 169 6.31 -3.44 13.43
CA LEU A 169 6.97 -2.65 12.38
C LEU A 169 7.29 -3.48 11.15
N GLN A 170 7.78 -4.71 11.30
CA GLN A 170 7.98 -5.65 10.20
C GLN A 170 6.67 -5.92 9.45
N LEU A 171 5.56 -6.11 10.18
CA LEU A 171 4.24 -6.30 9.57
C LEU A 171 3.80 -5.07 8.77
N LEU A 172 3.97 -3.86 9.31
CA LEU A 172 3.60 -2.60 8.67
C LEU A 172 4.49 -2.26 7.46
N GLU A 173 5.78 -2.57 7.53
CA GLU A 173 6.71 -2.45 6.41
C GLU A 173 6.36 -3.43 5.29
N THR A 174 6.04 -4.68 5.63
CA THR A 174 5.59 -5.68 4.63
C THR A 174 4.28 -5.24 3.97
N MET A 175 3.41 -4.51 4.69
CA MET A 175 2.19 -3.90 4.13
C MET A 175 2.45 -2.67 3.26
N LYS A 176 3.71 -2.22 3.17
CA LYS A 176 4.14 -0.98 2.50
C LYS A 176 3.44 0.26 3.06
N ILE A 177 3.25 0.29 4.39
CA ILE A 177 2.71 1.44 5.12
C ILE A 177 3.83 2.35 5.60
N CYS A 178 4.97 1.76 5.95
CA CYS A 178 6.18 2.45 6.35
C CYS A 178 7.40 1.78 5.72
N VAL A 179 8.56 2.39 5.94
CA VAL A 179 9.86 1.88 5.51
C VAL A 179 10.92 2.24 6.53
N GLN A 180 11.77 1.27 6.85
CA GLN A 180 12.94 1.48 7.69
C GLN A 180 14.02 2.25 6.92
N TYR A 181 14.68 3.21 7.57
CA TYR A 181 15.86 3.89 7.05
C TYR A 181 16.86 4.21 8.16
N ASP A 182 18.14 4.36 7.79
CA ASP A 182 19.19 4.84 8.69
C ASP A 182 19.23 6.37 8.66
N ASN A 183 19.15 6.98 9.83
CA ASN A 183 19.24 8.41 10.04
C ASN A 183 20.45 8.71 10.93
N ASP A 184 21.62 8.91 10.29
CA ASP A 184 22.89 9.20 10.97
C ASP A 184 23.27 8.19 12.07
N GLY A 185 22.97 6.91 11.86
CA GLY A 185 23.26 5.79 12.77
C GLY A 185 22.08 5.36 13.65
N ASP A 186 20.98 6.13 13.64
CA ASP A 186 19.73 5.77 14.31
C ASP A 186 18.75 5.15 13.33
N ILE A 187 18.23 3.96 13.66
CA ILE A 187 17.21 3.29 12.86
C ILE A 187 15.85 3.93 13.11
N GLU A 188 15.26 4.48 12.06
CA GLU A 188 13.93 5.08 12.07
C GLU A 188 13.02 4.45 11.02
N TYR A 189 11.72 4.65 11.20
CA TYR A 189 10.67 4.21 10.29
C TYR A 189 9.89 5.43 9.82
N GLU A 190 9.92 5.68 8.52
CA GLU A 190 9.17 6.78 7.89
C GLU A 190 7.78 6.29 7.51
N PHE A 191 6.75 7.04 7.94
CA PHE A 191 5.35 6.81 7.63
C PHE A 191 4.83 7.97 6.77
N PRO A 192 4.78 7.81 5.44
CA PRO A 192 4.38 8.91 4.55
C PRO A 192 3.00 9.47 4.83
N ALA A 193 2.08 8.64 5.32
CA ALA A 193 0.73 9.06 5.73
C ALA A 193 0.72 10.06 6.90
N TYR A 194 1.84 10.20 7.65
CA TYR A 194 1.98 11.11 8.79
C TYR A 194 2.88 12.30 8.51
N ILE A 195 3.38 12.43 7.28
CA ILE A 195 4.17 13.60 6.90
C ILE A 195 3.22 14.79 6.76
N ILE A 196 3.40 15.79 7.61
CA ILE A 196 2.62 17.03 7.59
C ILE A 196 3.46 18.25 7.20
N ARG A 197 4.77 18.06 6.99
CA ARG A 197 5.64 19.14 6.51
C ARG A 197 5.31 19.51 5.07
N GLU A 198 5.39 20.81 4.78
CA GLU A 198 5.21 21.34 3.43
C GLU A 198 6.50 21.21 2.60
N LYS A 199 6.37 21.40 1.29
CA LYS A 199 7.51 21.46 0.38
C LYS A 199 8.42 22.63 0.75
N ASP A 200 9.71 22.38 0.90
CA ASP A 200 10.70 23.44 1.06
C ASP A 200 10.81 24.26 -0.24
N GLU A 201 10.69 25.59 -0.12
CA GLU A 201 10.74 26.54 -1.25
C GLU A 201 12.06 26.49 -2.03
N THR A 202 13.14 26.00 -1.42
CA THR A 202 14.44 25.82 -2.05
C THR A 202 14.47 24.65 -3.03
N LEU A 203 13.57 23.68 -2.88
CA LEU A 203 13.50 22.50 -3.74
C LEU A 203 13.08 22.88 -5.15
N TRP A 204 13.74 22.27 -6.13
CA TRP A 204 13.46 22.49 -7.55
C TRP A 204 13.71 23.92 -8.06
N LYS A 205 14.48 24.76 -7.34
CA LYS A 205 14.89 26.07 -7.87
C LYS A 205 15.73 25.93 -9.13
N PRO A 206 15.61 26.81 -10.14
CA PRO A 206 16.39 26.73 -11.37
C PRO A 206 17.89 26.66 -11.08
N TRP A 207 18.61 25.75 -11.74
CA TRP A 207 20.06 25.81 -11.73
C TRP A 207 20.49 27.13 -12.36
N GLY A 208 21.47 27.81 -11.74
CA GLY A 208 21.89 29.13 -12.20
C GLY A 208 22.27 29.14 -13.69
N ASN A 209 22.16 30.31 -14.33
CA ASN A 209 22.30 30.53 -15.78
C ASN A 209 23.56 29.95 -16.47
N ASN A 210 24.53 29.45 -15.70
CA ASN A 210 25.80 28.92 -16.19
C ASN A 210 25.85 27.37 -16.28
N VAL A 211 24.78 26.66 -15.93
CA VAL A 211 24.76 25.19 -15.97
C VAL A 211 23.96 24.69 -17.18
N ASP A 212 24.64 24.06 -18.15
CA ASP A 212 23.98 23.39 -19.28
C ASP A 212 23.25 22.14 -18.75
N CYS A 213 21.93 22.26 -18.62
CA CYS A 213 21.06 21.30 -17.96
C CYS A 213 20.12 20.62 -18.96
N CYS A 214 19.74 19.39 -18.64
CA CYS A 214 18.66 18.69 -19.32
C CYS A 214 17.52 18.45 -18.33
N TYR A 215 16.29 18.56 -18.84
CA TYR A 215 15.07 18.31 -18.09
C TYR A 215 14.25 17.23 -18.80
N GLY A 216 13.51 16.46 -18.02
CA GLY A 216 12.48 15.56 -18.50
C GLY A 216 11.34 15.54 -17.50
N GLY A 217 10.14 15.22 -17.97
CA GLY A 217 9.05 15.01 -17.04
C GLY A 217 7.82 14.39 -17.65
N ILE A 218 7.08 13.74 -16.78
CA ILE A 218 5.91 12.93 -17.09
C ILE A 218 4.82 13.32 -16.10
N ARG A 219 3.60 13.43 -16.60
CA ARG A 219 2.38 13.53 -15.81
C ARG A 219 1.62 12.22 -15.92
N LEU A 220 1.22 11.70 -14.77
CA LEU A 220 0.34 10.56 -14.63
C LEU A 220 -1.03 11.06 -14.17
N SER A 221 -2.04 10.81 -14.99
CA SER A 221 -3.42 11.19 -14.71
C SER A 221 -4.33 9.96 -14.75
N SER A 222 -5.38 9.98 -13.95
CA SER A 222 -6.44 8.95 -13.96
C SER A 222 -7.75 9.58 -14.43
N GLN A 223 -8.79 8.76 -14.62
CA GLN A 223 -10.12 9.30 -14.88
C GLN A 223 -10.60 10.14 -13.68
N PRO A 224 -11.39 11.20 -13.90
CA PRO A 224 -11.78 12.14 -12.83
C PRO A 224 -12.36 11.48 -11.56
N GLN A 225 -13.11 10.40 -11.72
CA GLN A 225 -13.72 9.62 -10.64
C GLN A 225 -12.73 8.81 -9.78
N PHE A 226 -11.46 8.74 -10.17
CA PHE A 226 -10.41 8.00 -9.48
C PHE A 226 -9.22 8.89 -9.07
N LEU A 227 -9.35 10.22 -9.13
CA LEU A 227 -8.26 11.13 -8.75
C LEU A 227 -7.90 11.00 -7.27
N GLU A 228 -8.89 10.89 -6.38
CA GLU A 228 -8.66 10.69 -4.94
C GLU A 228 -7.95 9.36 -4.62
N LEU A 229 -8.09 8.37 -5.51
CA LEU A 229 -7.40 7.09 -5.39
C LEU A 229 -5.90 7.25 -5.63
N LEU A 230 -5.49 8.09 -6.59
CA LEU A 230 -4.08 8.42 -6.82
C LEU A 230 -3.46 9.09 -5.60
N SER A 231 -4.17 10.02 -4.96
CA SER A 231 -3.73 10.65 -3.72
C SER A 231 -3.51 9.62 -2.61
N SER A 232 -4.42 8.64 -2.49
CA SER A 232 -4.31 7.56 -1.51
C SER A 232 -3.17 6.58 -1.82
N ILE A 233 -2.89 6.31 -3.10
CA ILE A 233 -1.78 5.45 -3.52
C ILE A 233 -0.43 6.15 -3.35
N PHE A 234 -0.41 7.49 -3.39
CA PHE A 234 0.82 8.27 -3.33
C PHE A 234 1.67 7.98 -2.09
N ILE A 235 1.04 7.70 -0.94
CA ILE A 235 1.75 7.29 0.28
C ILE A 235 2.61 6.03 0.06
N ARG A 236 2.11 5.06 -0.74
CA ARG A 236 2.85 3.84 -1.08
C ARG A 236 3.97 4.12 -2.08
N ILE A 237 3.78 5.10 -2.97
CA ILE A 237 4.85 5.56 -3.85
C ILE A 237 5.98 6.16 -3.02
N GLN A 238 5.67 6.99 -2.02
CA GLN A 238 6.69 7.55 -1.12
C GLN A 238 7.44 6.45 -0.34
N VAL A 239 6.73 5.44 0.18
CA VAL A 239 7.36 4.25 0.79
C VAL A 239 8.31 3.56 -0.19
N GLU A 240 7.87 3.31 -1.43
CA GLU A 240 8.67 2.61 -2.43
C GLU A 240 9.91 3.42 -2.85
N LEU A 241 9.81 4.74 -3.01
CA LEU A 241 10.95 5.58 -3.39
C LEU A 241 12.01 5.63 -2.29
N ARG A 242 11.60 5.70 -1.02
CA ARG A 242 12.52 5.60 0.12
C ARG A 242 13.14 4.20 0.20
N TYR A 243 12.36 3.15 -0.02
CA TYR A 243 12.88 1.78 -0.10
C TYR A 243 13.94 1.64 -1.21
N LEU A 244 13.71 2.22 -2.39
CA LEU A 244 14.69 2.22 -3.48
C LEU A 244 15.98 2.95 -3.09
N GLN A 245 15.86 4.13 -2.47
CA GLN A 245 17.01 4.88 -1.98
C GLN A 245 17.85 4.05 -1.00
N ASN A 246 17.22 3.42 -0.02
CA ASN A 246 17.92 2.65 1.02
C ASN A 246 18.54 1.34 0.51
N ASN A 247 17.91 0.66 -0.45
CA ASN A 247 18.35 -0.69 -0.83
C ASN A 247 19.13 -0.75 -2.14
N TYR A 248 19.03 0.27 -3.00
CA TYR A 248 19.66 0.28 -4.33
C TYR A 248 20.61 1.45 -4.55
N TYR A 249 20.45 2.56 -3.81
CA TYR A 249 21.22 3.78 -4.05
C TYR A 249 22.00 4.29 -2.82
N GLU A 250 22.05 3.53 -1.73
CA GLU A 250 22.73 3.92 -0.48
C GLU A 250 24.18 4.34 -0.74
N ASP A 251 24.92 3.57 -1.54
CA ASP A 251 26.34 3.81 -1.87
C ASP A 251 26.58 4.92 -2.92
N MET A 252 25.54 5.54 -3.46
CA MET A 252 25.62 6.40 -4.65
C MET A 252 25.56 7.91 -4.34
N ASP A 253 25.98 8.30 -3.13
CA ASP A 253 25.78 9.65 -2.58
C ASP A 253 24.31 10.10 -2.75
N SER A 254 23.38 9.20 -2.43
CA SER A 254 21.95 9.47 -2.61
C SER A 254 21.38 10.23 -1.41
N TYR A 255 20.41 11.08 -1.69
CA TYR A 255 19.65 11.80 -0.69
C TYR A 255 18.18 11.80 -1.07
N LEU A 256 17.30 11.55 -0.11
CA LEU A 256 15.86 11.60 -0.31
C LEU A 256 15.18 12.43 0.77
N TYR A 257 14.35 13.36 0.33
CA TYR A 257 13.53 14.20 1.17
C TYR A 257 12.05 14.06 0.79
N GLN A 258 11.21 13.87 1.80
CA GLN A 258 9.76 13.75 1.65
C GLN A 258 9.03 14.89 2.34
N TRP A 259 7.93 15.32 1.73
CA TRP A 259 6.95 16.23 2.29
C TRP A 259 5.54 15.69 2.03
N TYR A 260 4.52 16.39 2.53
CA TYR A 260 3.14 16.03 2.29
C TYR A 260 2.83 16.05 0.78
N GLY A 261 2.60 14.88 0.19
CA GLY A 261 2.32 14.75 -1.23
C GLY A 261 3.53 14.95 -2.15
N GLY A 262 4.77 14.77 -1.67
CA GLY A 262 5.90 14.71 -2.60
C GLY A 262 7.20 14.18 -2.05
N THR A 263 8.09 13.85 -2.97
CA THR A 263 9.41 13.30 -2.74
C THR A 263 10.40 13.92 -3.72
N VAL A 264 11.59 14.23 -3.25
CA VAL A 264 12.75 14.50 -4.10
C VAL A 264 13.83 13.48 -3.78
N LEU A 265 14.34 12.82 -4.81
CA LEU A 265 15.42 11.85 -4.77
C LEU A 265 16.57 12.38 -5.63
N CYS A 266 17.69 12.61 -4.97
CA CYS A 266 18.94 13.01 -5.59
C CYS A 266 19.89 11.81 -5.62
N ILE A 267 20.52 11.56 -6.77
CA ILE A 267 21.59 10.59 -6.92
C ILE A 267 22.73 11.27 -7.65
N SER A 268 23.85 11.49 -6.95
CA SER A 268 24.99 12.24 -7.46
C SER A 268 24.57 13.61 -8.04
N ASN A 269 24.57 13.78 -9.37
CA ASN A 269 24.22 15.03 -10.06
C ASN A 269 22.83 15.03 -10.73
N ILE A 270 22.00 14.04 -10.41
CA ILE A 270 20.65 13.89 -10.97
C ILE A 270 19.64 14.11 -9.85
N GLU A 271 18.65 14.95 -10.10
CA GLU A 271 17.57 15.24 -9.16
C GLU A 271 16.25 14.83 -9.80
N CYS A 272 15.49 13.98 -9.12
CA CYS A 272 14.16 13.54 -9.51
C CYS A 272 13.13 13.96 -8.47
N MET A 273 12.13 14.72 -8.87
CA MET A 273 11.02 15.14 -8.03
C MET A 273 9.75 14.41 -8.46
N VAL A 274 9.06 13.80 -7.49
CA VAL A 274 7.75 13.16 -7.67
C VAL A 274 6.76 13.89 -6.77
N SER A 275 5.70 14.48 -7.32
CA SER A 275 4.73 15.26 -6.56
C SER A 275 3.30 14.91 -6.93
N LEU A 276 2.42 14.94 -5.93
CA LEU A 276 0.98 14.94 -6.08
C LEU A 276 0.53 16.40 -6.27
N GLU A 277 -0.04 16.68 -7.42
CA GLU A 277 -0.54 18.01 -7.78
C GLU A 277 -1.94 18.26 -7.21
N GLN A 278 -2.33 19.54 -7.14
CA GLN A 278 -3.62 19.96 -6.55
C GLN A 278 -4.85 19.36 -7.24
N ASP A 279 -4.72 18.99 -8.50
CA ASP A 279 -5.77 18.33 -9.28
C ASP A 279 -5.74 16.80 -9.17
N GLY A 280 -4.94 16.25 -8.26
CA GLY A 280 -4.86 14.82 -7.95
C GLY A 280 -4.01 13.99 -8.92
N CYS A 281 -3.34 14.64 -9.88
CA CYS A 281 -2.39 13.97 -10.76
C CYS A 281 -1.02 13.82 -10.10
N ILE A 282 -0.19 12.92 -10.63
CA ILE A 282 1.20 12.74 -10.17
C ILE A 282 2.13 13.27 -11.25
N GLU A 283 3.02 14.20 -10.89
CA GLU A 283 4.10 14.65 -11.76
C GLU A 283 5.43 14.03 -11.33
N ILE A 284 6.20 13.62 -12.33
CA ILE A 284 7.56 13.12 -12.19
C ILE A 284 8.43 14.06 -13.03
N LYS A 285 9.36 14.76 -12.40
CA LYS A 285 10.29 15.67 -13.06
C LYS A 285 11.71 15.22 -12.76
N ILE A 286 12.58 15.30 -13.76
CA ILE A 286 13.98 14.97 -13.62
C ILE A 286 14.83 16.09 -14.21
N ARG A 287 15.98 16.35 -13.57
CA ARG A 287 17.00 17.24 -14.11
C ARG A 287 18.40 16.72 -13.83
N GLY A 288 19.32 17.07 -14.72
CA GLY A 288 20.72 16.64 -14.69
C GLY A 288 21.58 17.55 -15.55
N SER A 289 22.90 17.37 -15.50
CA SER A 289 23.79 18.02 -16.47
C SER A 289 23.52 17.45 -17.86
N LYS A 290 23.73 18.23 -18.91
CA LYS A 290 23.51 17.74 -20.28
C LYS A 290 24.37 16.52 -20.64
N SER A 291 25.54 16.42 -20.03
CA SER A 291 26.42 15.24 -20.12
C SER A 291 25.80 13.97 -19.53
N SER A 292 24.86 14.09 -18.59
CA SER A 292 24.14 12.96 -17.97
C SER A 292 22.74 12.75 -18.55
N SER A 293 22.40 13.37 -19.69
CA SER A 293 21.05 13.27 -20.29
C SER A 293 20.56 11.84 -20.52
N TYR A 294 21.42 10.93 -20.99
CA TYR A 294 21.09 9.51 -21.10
C TYR A 294 20.79 8.86 -19.75
N THR A 295 21.62 9.15 -18.73
CA THR A 295 21.41 8.67 -17.37
C THR A 295 20.12 9.22 -16.77
N CYS A 296 19.79 10.50 -17.01
CA CYS A 296 18.52 11.09 -16.60
C CYS A 296 17.34 10.38 -17.25
N PHE A 297 17.43 10.06 -18.55
CA PHE A 297 16.37 9.32 -19.22
C PHE A 297 16.14 7.93 -18.60
N TYR A 298 17.19 7.16 -18.38
CA TYR A 298 17.07 5.84 -17.75
C TYR A 298 16.56 5.92 -16.32
N PHE A 299 17.04 6.88 -15.54
CA PHE A 299 16.57 7.07 -14.17
C PHE A 299 15.10 7.46 -14.12
N LEU A 300 14.63 8.32 -15.03
CA LEU A 300 13.20 8.66 -15.16
C LEU A 300 12.34 7.42 -15.45
N GLU A 301 12.78 6.57 -16.40
CA GLU A 301 12.04 5.35 -16.75
C GLU A 301 12.07 4.31 -15.61
N GLU A 302 13.14 4.24 -14.82
CA GLU A 302 13.24 3.39 -13.64
C GLU A 302 12.28 3.84 -12.53
N ILE A 303 12.26 5.13 -12.19
CA ILE A 303 11.31 5.70 -11.23
C ILE A 303 9.87 5.50 -11.69
N LEU A 304 9.60 5.73 -12.98
CA LEU A 304 8.30 5.46 -13.57
C LEU A 304 7.91 3.98 -13.49
N HIS A 305 8.86 3.07 -13.72
CA HIS A 305 8.62 1.63 -13.61
C HIS A 305 8.20 1.25 -12.20
N SER A 306 8.92 1.73 -11.19
CA SER A 306 8.61 1.47 -9.78
C SER A 306 7.24 2.03 -9.38
N ILE A 307 6.89 3.25 -9.81
CA ILE A 307 5.55 3.82 -9.61
C ILE A 307 4.47 2.95 -10.26
N ASN A 308 4.69 2.47 -11.49
CA ASN A 308 3.75 1.58 -12.16
C ASN A 308 3.55 0.25 -11.43
N LEU A 309 4.61 -0.33 -10.85
CA LEU A 309 4.49 -1.54 -10.03
C LEU A 309 3.59 -1.29 -8.80
N VAL A 310 3.79 -0.17 -8.10
CA VAL A 310 2.93 0.22 -6.96
C VAL A 310 1.48 0.39 -7.37
N LEU A 311 1.22 1.01 -8.54
CA LEU A 311 -0.13 1.19 -9.08
C LEU A 311 -0.80 -0.16 -9.40
N ILE A 312 -0.07 -1.08 -10.03
CA ILE A 312 -0.57 -2.43 -10.38
C ILE A 312 -0.88 -3.25 -9.13
N GLU A 313 -0.02 -3.18 -8.11
CA GLU A 313 -0.19 -3.90 -6.85
C GLU A 313 -1.38 -3.37 -6.05
N THR A 314 -1.52 -2.04 -5.95
CA THR A 314 -2.53 -1.42 -5.08
C THR A 314 -3.91 -1.38 -5.74
N CYS A 315 -3.98 -1.10 -7.04
CA CYS A 315 -5.23 -0.90 -7.77
C CYS A 315 -5.18 -1.56 -9.16
N PRO A 316 -5.17 -2.90 -9.21
CA PRO A 316 -5.11 -3.63 -10.48
C PRO A 316 -6.35 -3.30 -11.33
N GLY A 317 -6.12 -2.66 -12.47
CA GLY A 317 -7.18 -2.27 -13.42
C GLY A 317 -7.48 -0.77 -13.47
N MET A 318 -6.86 0.04 -12.60
CA MET A 318 -6.92 1.49 -12.77
C MET A 318 -6.20 1.90 -14.07
N LYS A 319 -6.87 2.68 -14.91
CA LYS A 319 -6.29 3.23 -16.13
C LYS A 319 -5.56 4.52 -15.81
N VAL A 320 -4.26 4.55 -16.06
CA VAL A 320 -3.40 5.73 -15.90
C VAL A 320 -2.91 6.16 -17.27
N ILE A 321 -3.04 7.46 -17.56
CA ILE A 321 -2.57 8.09 -18.80
C ILE A 321 -1.19 8.70 -18.50
N LYS A 322 -0.22 8.43 -19.37
CA LYS A 322 1.13 8.99 -19.34
C LYS A 322 1.22 10.13 -20.36
N GLU A 323 1.52 11.33 -19.91
CA GLU A 323 1.70 12.51 -20.76
C GLU A 323 3.08 13.12 -20.52
N PHE A 324 3.76 13.57 -21.58
CA PHE A 324 5.04 14.27 -21.45
C PHE A 324 4.80 15.72 -21.08
N LEU A 325 5.54 16.21 -20.09
CA LEU A 325 5.49 17.61 -19.68
C LEU A 325 6.19 18.49 -20.71
N SER A 326 5.61 19.67 -20.96
CA SER A 326 6.25 20.68 -21.82
C SER A 326 7.46 21.29 -21.12
N PRO A 327 8.46 21.83 -21.85
CA PRO A 327 9.61 22.49 -21.25
C PRO A 327 9.24 23.60 -20.24
N SER A 328 8.15 24.33 -20.49
CA SER A 328 7.64 25.37 -19.60
C SER A 328 7.09 24.85 -18.26
N ASN A 329 6.78 23.55 -18.15
CA ASN A 329 6.30 22.93 -16.91
C ASN A 329 7.40 22.21 -16.12
N LEU A 330 8.63 22.19 -16.64
CA LEU A 330 9.78 21.51 -16.04
C LEU A 330 10.66 22.45 -15.20
N SER A 331 10.60 23.76 -15.48
CA SER A 331 11.38 24.82 -14.85
C SER A 331 10.76 25.36 -13.58
#